data_AF-A0A512RS41-F1
#
_entry.id   AF-A0A512RS41-F1
#
_cell.length_a   1.000
_cell.length_b   1.000
_cell.length_c   1.000
_cell.angle_alpha   90.00
_cell.angle_beta   90.00
_cell.angle_gamma   90.00
#
_symmetry.space_group_name_H-M   'P 1'
#
loop_
_entity.id
_entity.type
_entity.pdbx_description
1 polymer ?
#
loop_
_entity_poly.entity_id
_entity_poly.type
_entity_poly.pdbx_seq_one_letter_code
_entity_poly.pdbx_strand_id
1 'polypeptide(L)'
;MAYHLIFSALHGKVTEGATTKNIKVETGMNANFKTLTLQLPSPVKISSAKQTTISLQADVAKLIDGVDLITTPIIGAAQAEAMQAVASNYETRAFTLKSGK
;
A
#
# COMPACT_ATOMS: atom_id res chain seq x y z
N MET A 1 20.30 15.03 13.16
CA MET A 1 18.92 15.00 12.64
C MET A 1 18.56 13.55 12.35
N ALA A 2 17.65 12.95 13.11
CA ALA A 2 17.18 11.59 12.82
C ALA A 2 16.04 11.65 11.81
N TYR A 3 16.27 11.19 10.58
CA TYR A 3 15.21 11.04 9.60
C TYR A 3 14.26 9.94 10.09
N HIS A 4 12.99 10.27 10.28
CA HIS A 4 11.97 9.27 10.56
C HIS A 4 11.51 8.71 9.21
N LEU A 5 11.78 7.42 9.01
CA LEU A 5 11.40 6.68 7.81
C LEU A 5 10.12 5.89 8.10
N ILE A 6 9.18 5.90 7.16
CA ILE A 6 7.99 5.05 7.26
C ILE A 6 8.35 3.67 6.75
N PHE A 7 8.45 2.73 7.69
CA PHE A 7 8.70 1.33 7.39
C PHE A 7 7.39 0.62 7.09
N SER A 8 7.40 -0.17 6.03
CA SER A 8 6.30 -1.04 5.65
C SER A 8 6.85 -2.40 5.25
N ALA A 9 6.12 -3.45 5.63
CA ALA A 9 6.51 -4.83 5.39
C ALA A 9 5.31 -5.66 4.91
N LEU A 10 5.56 -6.52 3.93
CA LEU A 10 4.62 -7.50 3.41
C LEU A 10 5.34 -8.84 3.33
N HIS A 11 4.84 -9.83 4.06
CA HIS A 11 5.34 -11.20 4.02
C HIS A 11 4.26 -12.14 3.51
N GLY A 12 4.66 -13.25 2.90
CA GLY A 12 3.70 -14.22 2.39
C GLY A 12 4.35 -15.30 1.56
N LYS A 13 3.60 -15.81 0.57
CA LYS A 13 4.08 -16.75 -0.43
C LYS A 13 3.67 -16.29 -1.82
N VAL A 14 4.54 -16.52 -2.80
CA VAL A 14 4.24 -16.39 -4.23
C VAL A 14 4.30 -17.78 -4.86
N THR A 15 3.33 -18.09 -5.71
CA THR A 15 3.24 -19.36 -6.43
C THR A 15 3.06 -19.06 -7.92
N GLU A 16 3.93 -19.63 -8.74
CA GLU A 16 3.84 -19.58 -10.20
C GLU A 16 4.11 -20.99 -10.76
N GLY A 17 3.08 -21.58 -11.39
CA GLY A 17 3.12 -22.99 -11.80
C GLY A 17 3.39 -23.92 -10.62
N ALA A 18 4.44 -24.74 -10.73
CA ALA A 18 4.89 -25.66 -9.67
C ALA A 18 5.84 -25.00 -8.65
N THR A 19 6.27 -23.75 -8.89
CA THR A 19 7.23 -23.07 -8.02
C THR A 19 6.49 -22.29 -6.95
N THR A 20 6.84 -22.49 -5.69
CA THR A 20 6.36 -21.66 -4.57
C THR A 20 7.55 -21.14 -3.76
N LYS A 21 7.56 -19.84 -3.47
CA LYS A 21 8.59 -19.19 -2.65
C LYS A 21 7.94 -18.39 -1.53
N ASN A 22 8.60 -18.34 -0.37
CA ASN A 22 8.27 -17.36 0.66
C ASN A 22 8.75 -15.98 0.19
N ILE A 23 7.96 -14.94 0.44
CA ILE A 23 8.30 -13.55 0.12
C ILE A 23 8.49 -12.73 1.39
N LYS A 24 9.44 -11.80 1.32
CA LYS A 24 9.70 -10.74 2.30
C LYS A 24 9.92 -9.44 1.55
N VAL A 25 8.95 -8.53 1.62
CA VAL A 25 9.01 -7.24 0.93
C VAL A 25 9.01 -6.14 1.97
N GLU A 26 10.09 -5.36 2.02
CA GLU A 26 10.27 -4.28 2.98
C GLU A 26 10.66 -2.99 2.26
N THR A 27 10.12 -1.87 2.73
CA THR A 27 10.53 -0.52 2.32
C THR A 27 10.58 0.38 3.54
N GLY A 28 11.63 1.21 3.62
CA GLY A 28 11.82 2.22 4.65
C GLY A 28 11.96 3.60 4.03
N MET A 29 11.06 3.99 3.13
CA MET A 29 11.13 5.26 2.40
C MET A 29 9.98 6.17 2.79
N ASN A 30 10.23 7.48 2.86
CA ASN A 30 9.16 8.47 3.08
C ASN A 30 8.21 8.59 1.89
N ALA A 31 8.60 8.10 0.71
CA ALA A 31 7.71 7.93 -0.43
C ALA A 31 6.50 7.03 -0.10
N ASN A 32 6.56 6.19 0.94
CA ASN A 32 5.43 5.38 1.39
C ASN A 32 4.32 6.22 2.06
N PHE A 33 4.58 7.49 2.40
CA PHE A 33 3.59 8.37 3.01
C PHE A 33 2.58 8.86 1.99
N LYS A 34 1.28 8.75 2.32
CA LYS A 34 0.22 9.31 1.49
C LYS A 34 -0.81 10.06 2.31
N THR A 35 -1.17 11.24 1.82
CA THR A 35 -2.42 11.92 2.19
C THR A 35 -3.44 11.66 1.10
N LEU A 36 -4.62 11.17 1.50
CA LEU A 36 -5.78 11.03 0.61
C LEU A 36 -6.84 12.05 1.01
N THR A 37 -7.39 12.74 0.03
CA THR A 37 -8.45 13.74 0.23
C THR A 37 -9.70 13.29 -0.48
N LEU A 38 -10.82 13.23 0.25
CA LEU A 38 -12.14 12.95 -0.29
C LEU A 38 -12.95 14.25 -0.30
N GLN A 39 -13.31 14.72 -1.49
CA GLN A 39 -14.24 15.83 -1.62
C GLN A 39 -15.67 15.30 -1.52
N LEU A 40 -16.44 15.84 -0.57
CA LEU A 40 -17.83 15.46 -0.36
C LEU A 40 -18.73 16.39 -1.18
N PRO A 41 -19.72 15.84 -1.92
CA PRO A 41 -20.56 16.66 -2.81
C PRO A 41 -21.48 17.63 -2.05
N SER A 42 -21.71 17.38 -0.76
CA SER A 42 -22.48 18.24 0.13
C SER A 42 -21.94 18.15 1.56
N PRO A 43 -22.21 19.14 2.43
CA PRO A 43 -21.87 19.05 3.85
C PRO A 43 -22.42 17.77 4.48
N VAL A 44 -21.58 17.04 5.21
CA VAL A 44 -22.00 15.86 5.98
C VAL A 44 -22.50 16.32 7.34
N LYS A 45 -23.77 16.02 7.64
CA LYS A 45 -24.35 16.23 8.97
C LYS A 45 -24.20 14.96 9.79
N ILE A 46 -23.39 15.01 10.85
CA ILE A 46 -23.26 13.91 11.81
C ILE A 46 -24.38 14.04 12.84
N SER A 47 -25.31 13.08 12.82
CA SER A 47 -26.42 13.01 13.78
C SER A 47 -26.93 11.57 13.88
N SER A 48 -27.70 11.25 14.91
CA SER A 48 -28.34 9.93 15.06
C SER A 48 -29.40 9.63 13.99
N ALA A 49 -29.85 10.64 13.25
CA ALA A 49 -30.90 10.49 12.24
C ALA A 49 -30.42 9.86 10.92
N LYS A 50 -29.11 9.91 10.63
CA LYS A 50 -28.55 9.36 9.38
C LYS A 50 -27.12 8.87 9.57
N GLN A 51 -26.89 7.62 9.20
CA GLN A 51 -25.54 7.06 9.10
C GLN A 51 -24.82 7.64 7.88
N THR A 52 -23.57 8.05 8.07
CA THR A 52 -22.65 8.40 6.98
C THR A 52 -21.46 7.46 7.05
N THR A 53 -21.08 6.87 5.92
CA THR A 53 -19.95 5.94 5.84
C THR A 53 -18.87 6.53 4.95
N ILE A 54 -17.62 6.52 5.42
CA ILE A 54 -16.43 6.79 4.60
C ILE A 54 -15.61 5.50 4.59
N SER A 55 -15.33 4.97 3.41
CA SER A 55 -14.58 3.73 3.23
C SER A 55 -13.17 4.03 2.75
N LEU A 56 -12.19 3.70 3.58
CA LEU A 56 -10.79 3.57 3.18
C LEU A 56 -10.53 2.12 2.81
N GLN A 57 -10.09 1.88 1.58
CA GLN A 57 -9.74 0.56 1.09
C GLN A 57 -8.24 0.48 0.83
N ALA A 58 -7.64 -0.61 1.27
CA ALA A 58 -6.27 -0.99 0.95
C ALA A 58 -6.28 -2.23 0.07
N ASP A 59 -5.71 -2.13 -1.13
CA ASP A 59 -5.50 -3.23 -2.05
C ASP A 59 -4.04 -3.69 -1.94
N VAL A 60 -3.83 -4.74 -1.14
CA VAL A 60 -2.49 -5.24 -0.79
C VAL A 60 -1.77 -5.81 -2.02
N ALA A 61 -2.50 -6.36 -2.98
CA ALA A 61 -1.89 -6.90 -4.20
C ALA A 61 -1.19 -5.79 -5.01
N LYS A 62 -1.78 -4.59 -5.04
CA LYS A 62 -1.21 -3.45 -5.75
C LYS A 62 0.11 -2.95 -5.18
N LEU A 63 0.47 -3.33 -3.96
CA LEU A 63 1.77 -2.98 -3.35
C LEU A 63 2.95 -3.61 -4.10
N ILE A 64 2.70 -4.76 -4.73
CA ILE A 64 3.71 -5.56 -5.44
C ILE A 64 3.49 -5.56 -6.95
N ASP A 65 2.62 -4.70 -7.47
CA ASP A 65 2.43 -4.53 -8.91
C ASP A 65 3.76 -4.18 -9.59
N GLY A 66 4.09 -4.89 -10.67
CA GLY A 66 5.32 -4.68 -11.43
C GLY A 66 6.59 -5.21 -10.77
N VAL A 67 6.46 -5.96 -9.67
CA VAL A 67 7.57 -6.59 -8.96
C VAL A 67 7.56 -8.10 -9.21
N ASP A 68 8.65 -8.64 -9.75
CA ASP A 68 8.80 -10.09 -9.90
C ASP A 68 9.31 -10.72 -8.59
N LEU A 69 8.36 -11.22 -7.80
CA LEU A 69 8.65 -11.87 -6.53
C LEU A 69 9.13 -13.32 -6.66
N ILE A 70 9.01 -13.93 -7.86
CA ILE A 70 9.56 -15.25 -8.11
C ILE A 70 11.08 -15.12 -8.31
N THR A 71 11.55 -14.11 -9.04
CA THR A 71 12.99 -13.85 -9.19
C THR A 71 13.57 -13.13 -7.99
N THR A 72 12.81 -12.24 -7.36
CA THR A 72 13.27 -11.38 -6.25
C THR A 72 12.34 -11.53 -5.03
N PRO A 73 12.38 -12.68 -4.34
CA PRO A 73 11.47 -12.95 -3.22
C PRO A 73 11.77 -12.15 -1.96
N ILE A 74 12.98 -11.60 -1.84
CA ILE A 74 13.40 -10.76 -0.71
C ILE A 74 13.74 -9.38 -1.26
N ILE A 75 12.98 -8.38 -0.83
CA ILE A 75 13.16 -6.97 -1.18
C ILE A 75 13.42 -6.21 0.10
N GLY A 76 14.54 -5.51 0.12
CA GLY A 76 14.89 -4.51 1.12
C GLY A 76 15.89 -3.52 0.55
N ALA A 77 16.70 -2.92 1.40
CA ALA A 77 17.66 -1.88 1.00
C ALA A 77 18.67 -2.34 -0.09
N ALA A 78 18.98 -3.64 -0.16
CA ALA A 78 19.87 -4.20 -1.16
C ALA A 78 19.24 -4.31 -2.57
N GLN A 79 17.91 -4.20 -2.69
CA GLN A 79 17.15 -4.24 -3.94
C GLN A 79 16.54 -2.86 -4.20
N ALA A 80 17.38 -1.84 -4.37
CA ALA A 80 16.97 -0.43 -4.38
C ALA A 80 15.84 -0.12 -5.38
N GLU A 81 15.92 -0.65 -6.61
CA GLU A 81 14.90 -0.45 -7.64
C GLU A 81 13.55 -1.06 -7.25
N ALA A 82 13.55 -2.33 -6.82
CA ALA A 82 12.33 -3.01 -6.39
C ALA A 82 11.74 -2.38 -5.12
N MET A 83 12.58 -1.97 -4.16
CA MET A 83 12.16 -1.25 -2.96
C MET A 83 11.50 0.10 -3.30
N GLN A 84 12.07 0.83 -4.27
CA GLN A 84 11.51 2.10 -4.75
C GLN A 84 10.18 1.89 -5.49
N ALA A 85 10.05 0.81 -6.26
CA ALA A 85 8.80 0.46 -6.94
C ALA A 85 7.69 0.15 -5.93
N VAL A 86 7.98 -0.69 -4.92
CA VAL A 86 7.05 -0.97 -3.82
C VAL A 86 6.66 0.32 -3.10
N ALA A 87 7.64 1.20 -2.84
CA ALA A 87 7.37 2.48 -2.19
C ALA A 87 6.41 3.37 -2.99
N SER A 88 6.62 3.44 -4.30
CA SER A 88 5.73 4.18 -5.22
C SER A 88 4.33 3.56 -5.28
N ASN A 89 4.22 2.23 -5.18
CA ASN A 89 2.93 1.54 -5.15
C ASN A 89 2.13 1.87 -3.88
N TYR A 90 2.78 1.96 -2.70
CA TYR A 90 2.15 2.48 -1.47
C TYR A 90 1.57 3.88 -1.70
N GLU A 91 2.32 4.75 -2.36
CA GLU A 91 1.94 6.15 -2.58
C GLU A 91 0.77 6.31 -3.57
N THR A 92 0.73 5.47 -4.62
CA THR A 92 -0.09 5.77 -5.80
C THR A 92 -1.20 4.77 -6.07
N ARG A 93 -1.13 3.54 -5.54
CA ARG A 93 -2.02 2.44 -5.97
C ARG A 93 -2.77 1.75 -4.85
N ALA A 94 -2.14 1.62 -3.68
CA ALA A 94 -2.64 0.76 -2.61
C ALA A 94 -3.92 1.27 -1.96
N PHE A 95 -4.04 2.59 -1.79
CA PHE A 95 -5.10 3.18 -0.99
C PHE A 95 -6.11 3.95 -1.82
N THR A 96 -7.40 3.72 -1.57
CA THR A 96 -8.49 4.49 -2.17
C THR A 96 -9.50 4.92 -1.11
N LEU A 97 -10.04 6.13 -1.25
CA LEU A 97 -11.14 6.65 -0.44
C LEU A 97 -12.42 6.71 -1.25
N LYS A 98 -13.54 6.28 -0.66
CA LYS A 98 -14.87 6.42 -1.25
C LYS A 98 -15.88 6.85 -0.17
N SER A 99 -16.80 7.75 -0.51
CA SER A 99 -17.99 7.99 0.31
C SER A 99 -19.01 6.88 0.06
N GLY A 100 -19.53 6.28 1.13
CA GLY A 100 -20.73 5.44 1.09
C GLY A 100 -21.99 6.28 0.84
N LYS A 101 -23.05 5.62 0.37
CA LYS A 101 -24.40 6.22 0.31
C LYS A 101 -25.03 6.30 1.69
#